data_AF-A0AAV5AVQ0-F1
#
_entry.id   AF-A0AAV5AVQ0-F1
#
_cell.length_a   1.000
_cell.length_b   1.000
_cell.length_c   1.000
_cell.angle_alpha   90.00
_cell.angle_beta   90.00
_cell.angle_gamma   90.00
#
_symmetry.space_group_name_H-M   'P 1'
#
loop_
_entity.id
_entity.type
_entity.pdbx_description
1 polymer ?
#
loop_
_entity_poly.entity_id
_entity_poly.type
_entity_poly.pdbx_seq_one_letter_code
_entity_poly.pdbx_strand_id
1 'polypeptide(L)'
;MPRWDLNLTLDCIPKYKVNVLPVVPSIIHSLLSSPRIKEIDTSSVQIIPFGAAHLSKHMELNLQAAFPNAVISEGYALSETTLGTLIRVPALATNDRTEDQPTGISQYSSYHRPKLLISVLGILHVGVEGLILRPDGTHCLPGEPGYWRDPKATAETFLPGGWLRTGDIFSADTRGFFYFKERSKDTLKISGLQVAPTEIEDAIFAEPSGLVEDVAVAGVLLPNSRLSDEKSPRAWIVLSPKGRRLGGEHVQKVIDNWIRERLSKYKWLRGGIQFVDQIPKSPTGKVLRRTLQDEYVAQHSTSSTKL
;
A
#
# COMPACT_ATOMS: atom_id res chain seq x y z
N MET A 1 5.97 8.16 -22.50
CA MET A 1 4.72 7.51 -22.95
C MET A 1 3.55 8.32 -22.39
N PRO A 2 2.63 8.87 -23.21
CA PRO A 2 1.60 9.81 -22.74
C PRO A 2 0.42 9.17 -21.99
N ARG A 3 0.21 7.86 -22.14
CA ARG A 3 -0.71 7.04 -21.33
C ARG A 3 -0.04 5.70 -21.02
N TRP A 4 -0.43 5.06 -19.92
CA TRP A 4 0.06 3.73 -19.59
C TRP A 4 -0.37 2.71 -20.64
N ASP A 5 0.59 1.96 -21.17
CA ASP A 5 0.37 0.79 -22.02
C ASP A 5 1.35 -0.31 -21.60
N LEU A 6 0.81 -1.44 -21.15
CA LEU A 6 1.58 -2.57 -20.67
C LEU A 6 2.48 -3.17 -21.75
N ASN A 7 1.94 -3.40 -22.95
CA ASN A 7 2.69 -4.05 -24.02
C ASN A 7 3.83 -3.18 -24.51
N LEU A 8 3.55 -1.90 -24.73
CA LEU A 8 4.57 -0.94 -25.14
C LEU A 8 5.66 -0.77 -24.07
N THR A 9 5.29 -0.82 -22.78
CA THR A 9 6.27 -0.76 -21.68
C THR A 9 7.20 -1.97 -21.71
N LEU A 10 6.64 -3.18 -21.86
CA LEU A 10 7.43 -4.41 -21.96
C LEU A 10 8.34 -4.42 -23.19
N ASP A 11 7.93 -3.82 -24.31
CA ASP A 11 8.78 -3.67 -25.50
C ASP A 11 9.89 -2.62 -25.31
N CYS A 12 9.63 -1.57 -24.52
CA CYS A 12 10.58 -0.48 -24.28
C CYS A 12 11.73 -0.88 -23.34
N ILE A 13 11.49 -1.75 -22.35
CA ILE A 13 12.51 -2.18 -21.37
C ILE A 13 13.78 -2.72 -22.07
N PRO A 14 13.70 -3.78 -22.91
CA PRO A 14 14.87 -4.32 -23.58
C PRO A 14 15.38 -3.42 -24.70
N LYS A 15 14.48 -2.72 -25.43
CA LYS A 15 14.83 -1.85 -26.55
C LYS A 15 15.71 -0.67 -26.14
N TYR A 16 15.37 -0.01 -25.05
CA TYR A 16 16.08 1.18 -24.57
C TYR A 16 17.01 0.89 -23.39
N LYS A 17 17.11 -0.38 -22.96
CA LYS A 17 17.90 -0.79 -21.79
C LYS A 17 17.57 0.05 -20.56
N VAL A 18 16.28 0.12 -20.25
CA VAL A 18 15.75 0.89 -19.11
C VAL A 18 16.46 0.44 -17.83
N ASN A 19 17.07 1.40 -17.11
CA ASN A 19 17.84 1.14 -15.88
C ASN A 19 17.06 1.48 -14.60
N VAL A 20 16.11 2.41 -14.67
CA VAL A 20 15.22 2.80 -13.58
C VAL A 20 13.77 2.72 -14.05
N LEU A 21 12.95 1.99 -13.32
CA LEU A 21 11.54 1.76 -13.67
C LEU A 21 10.62 2.25 -12.53
N PRO A 22 10.28 3.55 -12.49
CA PRO A 22 9.40 4.09 -11.46
C PRO A 22 7.95 3.64 -11.70
N VAL A 23 7.35 2.99 -10.70
CA VAL A 23 6.01 2.39 -10.83
C VAL A 23 5.19 2.58 -9.56
N VAL A 24 3.87 2.48 -9.70
CA VAL A 24 2.93 2.42 -8.56
C VAL A 24 2.42 0.98 -8.39
N PRO A 25 1.89 0.60 -7.21
CA PRO A 25 1.42 -0.77 -6.96
C PRO A 25 0.42 -1.33 -7.99
N SER A 26 -0.45 -0.50 -8.57
CA SER A 26 -1.37 -0.93 -9.64
C SER A 26 -0.63 -1.33 -10.93
N ILE A 27 0.44 -0.62 -11.29
CA ILE A 27 1.29 -0.95 -12.42
C ILE A 27 2.08 -2.24 -12.14
N ILE A 28 2.59 -2.40 -10.91
CA ILE A 28 3.28 -3.63 -10.48
C ILE A 28 2.35 -4.83 -10.66
N HIS A 29 1.09 -4.72 -10.23
CA HIS A 29 0.09 -5.77 -10.43
C HIS A 29 -0.11 -6.08 -11.91
N SER A 30 -0.34 -5.06 -12.74
CA SER A 30 -0.50 -5.23 -14.19
C SER A 30 0.72 -5.87 -14.88
N LEU A 31 1.93 -5.56 -14.44
CA LEU A 31 3.17 -6.16 -14.94
C LEU A 31 3.25 -7.65 -14.56
N LEU A 32 2.97 -7.98 -13.30
CA LEU A 32 3.08 -9.34 -12.78
C LEU A 32 1.97 -10.28 -13.28
N SER A 33 0.80 -9.75 -13.61
CA SER A 33 -0.29 -10.52 -14.22
C SER A 33 -0.04 -10.82 -15.71
N SER A 34 0.90 -10.13 -16.36
CA SER A 34 1.22 -10.34 -17.76
C SER A 34 2.14 -11.55 -17.95
N PRO A 35 1.77 -12.56 -18.76
CA PRO A 35 2.68 -13.68 -19.04
C PRO A 35 3.95 -13.23 -19.78
N ARG A 36 3.86 -12.15 -20.57
CA ARG A 36 4.97 -11.59 -21.35
C ARG A 36 6.14 -11.10 -20.51
N ILE A 37 5.94 -10.80 -19.22
CA ILE A 37 7.03 -10.37 -18.35
C ILE A 37 8.15 -11.42 -18.25
N LYS A 38 7.80 -12.70 -18.43
CA LYS A 38 8.74 -13.83 -18.41
C LYS A 38 9.52 -14.01 -19.73
N GLU A 39 9.09 -13.32 -20.79
CA GLU A 39 9.64 -13.43 -22.13
C GLU A 39 10.65 -12.33 -22.45
N ILE A 40 10.66 -11.24 -21.67
CA ILE A 40 11.51 -10.07 -21.92
C ILE A 40 12.80 -10.10 -21.09
N ASP A 41 13.87 -9.52 -21.65
CA ASP A 41 15.11 -9.27 -20.93
C ASP A 41 14.94 -8.10 -19.94
N THR A 42 14.86 -8.41 -18.65
CA THR A 42 14.76 -7.41 -17.56
C THR A 42 16.13 -7.05 -16.95
N SER A 43 17.22 -7.60 -17.47
CA SER A 43 18.55 -7.48 -16.84
C SER A 43 19.09 -6.06 -16.74
N SER A 44 18.64 -5.15 -17.61
CA SER A 44 19.04 -3.74 -17.60
C SER A 44 18.47 -2.97 -16.40
N VAL A 45 17.33 -3.41 -15.85
CA VAL A 45 16.64 -2.70 -14.77
C VAL A 45 17.41 -2.92 -13.46
N GLN A 46 17.93 -1.82 -12.90
CA GLN A 46 18.73 -1.82 -11.67
C GLN A 46 17.94 -1.30 -10.48
N ILE A 47 16.96 -0.41 -10.68
CA ILE A 47 16.20 0.19 -9.58
C ILE A 47 14.73 0.27 -9.95
N ILE A 48 13.86 -0.20 -9.06
CA ILE A 48 12.41 -0.06 -9.17
C ILE A 48 11.92 0.74 -7.95
N PRO A 49 11.89 2.08 -8.04
CA PRO A 49 11.26 2.88 -7.02
C PRO A 49 9.74 2.78 -7.14
N PHE A 50 9.08 2.52 -6.02
CA PHE A 50 7.62 2.53 -5.94
C PHE A 50 7.15 3.27 -4.68
N GLY A 51 5.93 3.78 -4.70
CA GLY A 51 5.34 4.49 -3.57
C GLY A 51 3.85 4.72 -3.74
N ALA A 52 3.34 5.77 -3.09
CA ALA A 52 1.93 6.20 -3.10
C ALA A 52 0.91 5.24 -2.46
N ALA A 53 1.19 3.93 -2.40
CA ALA A 53 0.37 2.95 -1.71
C ALA A 53 1.22 1.78 -1.19
N HIS A 54 0.65 1.03 -0.24
CA HIS A 54 1.27 -0.19 0.30
C HIS A 54 1.34 -1.27 -0.78
N LEU A 55 2.51 -1.92 -0.88
CA LEU A 55 2.71 -3.12 -1.68
C LEU A 55 2.80 -4.33 -0.73
N SER A 56 1.95 -5.34 -0.90
CA SER A 56 2.00 -6.53 -0.04
C SER A 56 3.34 -7.27 -0.18
N LYS A 57 3.76 -7.98 0.88
CA LYS A 57 5.05 -8.70 0.84
C LYS A 57 5.09 -9.75 -0.29
N HIS A 58 3.95 -10.38 -0.55
CA HIS A 58 3.80 -11.34 -1.64
C HIS A 58 4.08 -10.69 -3.01
N MET A 59 3.49 -9.52 -3.27
CA MET A 59 3.74 -8.79 -4.53
C MET A 59 5.18 -8.34 -4.67
N GLU A 60 5.81 -7.90 -3.57
CA GLU A 60 7.23 -7.52 -3.57
C GLU A 60 8.14 -8.69 -3.97
N LEU A 61 7.88 -9.89 -3.44
CA LEU A 61 8.65 -11.09 -3.79
C LEU A 61 8.46 -11.48 -5.27
N ASN A 62 7.22 -11.43 -5.77
CA ASN A 62 6.95 -11.70 -7.18
C ASN A 62 7.62 -10.67 -8.10
N LEU A 63 7.65 -9.39 -7.69
CA LEU A 63 8.35 -8.33 -8.39
C LEU A 63 9.87 -8.57 -8.40
N GLN A 64 10.45 -8.97 -7.26
CA GLN A 64 11.88 -9.30 -7.17
C GLN A 64 12.23 -10.49 -8.07
N ALA A 65 11.36 -11.50 -8.16
CA ALA A 65 11.55 -12.64 -9.03
C ALA A 65 11.49 -12.28 -10.52
N ALA A 66 10.64 -11.32 -10.91
CA ALA A 66 10.54 -10.83 -12.29
C ALA A 66 11.72 -9.90 -12.68
N PHE A 67 12.30 -9.19 -11.71
CA PHE A 67 13.42 -8.27 -11.89
C PHE A 67 14.57 -8.61 -10.93
N PRO A 68 15.29 -9.72 -11.16
CA PRO A 68 16.27 -10.24 -10.20
C PRO A 68 17.45 -9.29 -9.94
N ASN A 69 17.83 -8.47 -10.92
CA ASN A 69 18.92 -7.49 -10.80
C ASN A 69 18.48 -6.17 -10.17
N ALA A 70 17.16 -5.95 -10.03
CA ALA A 70 16.65 -4.69 -9.57
C ALA A 70 16.61 -4.62 -8.05
N VAL A 71 17.03 -3.47 -7.53
CA VAL A 71 16.77 -3.07 -6.17
C VAL A 71 15.38 -2.44 -6.10
N ILE A 72 14.48 -3.10 -5.38
CA ILE A 72 13.14 -2.56 -5.11
C ILE A 72 13.25 -1.53 -3.98
N SER A 73 12.88 -0.28 -4.24
CA SER A 73 12.95 0.82 -3.27
C SER A 73 11.56 1.39 -3.01
N GLU A 74 11.13 1.33 -1.75
CA GLU A 74 9.82 1.86 -1.33
C GLU A 74 9.98 3.31 -0.86
N GLY A 75 9.15 4.20 -1.37
CA GLY A 75 9.10 5.61 -1.01
C GLY A 75 7.78 6.00 -0.35
N TYR A 76 7.85 6.69 0.79
CA TYR A 76 6.74 7.37 1.43
C TYR A 76 6.79 8.85 1.10
N ALA A 77 5.66 9.43 0.69
CA ALA A 77 5.54 10.85 0.33
C ALA A 77 4.11 11.33 0.58
N LEU A 78 3.96 12.65 0.69
CA LEU A 78 2.68 13.33 0.59
C LEU A 78 2.76 14.39 -0.51
N SER A 79 1.62 14.84 -1.03
CA SER A 79 1.63 15.91 -2.04
C SER A 79 2.18 17.21 -1.45
N GLU A 80 1.92 17.42 -0.16
CA GLU A 80 2.36 18.54 0.65
C GLU A 80 3.88 18.52 0.92
N THR A 81 4.57 17.39 0.70
CA THR A 81 6.03 17.27 0.84
C THR A 81 6.78 17.44 -0.48
N THR A 82 6.08 17.65 -1.61
CA THR A 82 6.62 17.78 -2.98
C THR A 82 7.30 16.51 -3.53
N LEU A 83 8.13 15.84 -2.73
CA LEU A 83 8.91 14.67 -3.09
C LEU A 83 8.75 13.55 -2.06
N GLY A 84 9.28 12.37 -2.39
CA GLY A 84 9.42 11.26 -1.45
C GLY A 84 10.14 11.74 -0.21
N THR A 85 9.55 11.55 0.95
CA THR A 85 10.09 11.96 2.24
C THR A 85 10.76 10.82 2.96
N LEU A 86 10.28 9.57 2.89
CA LEU A 86 11.05 8.43 3.43
C LEU A 86 11.37 7.44 2.32
N ILE A 87 12.58 6.89 2.29
CA ILE A 87 12.98 5.91 1.27
C ILE A 87 13.56 4.66 1.92
N ARG A 88 13.18 3.47 1.44
CA ARG A 88 13.92 2.28 1.85
C ARG A 88 15.31 2.29 1.23
N VAL A 89 16.33 2.46 2.09
CA VAL A 89 17.73 2.38 1.65
C VAL A 89 18.06 0.91 1.38
N PRO A 90 18.66 0.59 0.21
CA PRO A 90 19.09 -0.76 -0.11
C PRO A 90 20.17 -1.24 0.86
N ALA A 91 20.12 -2.52 1.25
CA ALA A 91 21.10 -3.11 2.18
C ALA A 91 22.57 -2.92 1.75
N LEU A 92 22.83 -2.77 0.44
CA LEU A 92 24.16 -2.49 -0.12
C LEU A 92 24.73 -1.10 0.24
N ALA A 93 23.88 -0.13 0.58
CA ALA A 93 24.29 1.24 0.90
C ALA A 93 24.53 1.47 2.40
N THR A 94 24.18 0.50 3.24
CA THR A 94 24.50 0.48 4.65
C THR A 94 25.62 -0.54 4.87
N ASN A 95 26.76 -0.14 5.43
CA ASN A 95 27.80 -1.08 5.90
C ASN A 95 27.31 -2.03 7.03
N ASP A 96 26.02 -1.97 7.36
CA ASP A 96 25.34 -2.74 8.36
C ASP A 96 24.87 -4.06 7.74
N ARG A 97 25.78 -5.04 7.68
CA ARG A 97 25.45 -6.45 7.44
C ARG A 97 24.75 -7.02 8.68
N THR A 98 23.51 -6.62 8.93
CA THR A 98 22.68 -7.34 9.90
C THR A 98 22.30 -8.69 9.30
N GLU A 99 22.58 -9.78 10.03
CA GLU A 99 22.35 -11.20 9.68
C GLU A 99 20.92 -11.58 9.23
N ASP A 100 19.96 -10.64 9.23
CA ASP A 100 18.55 -10.88 8.93
C ASP A 100 17.98 -10.07 7.74
N GLN A 101 18.83 -9.54 6.85
CA GLN A 101 18.37 -8.98 5.57
C GLN A 101 18.48 -10.06 4.49
N PRO A 102 17.38 -10.54 3.87
CA PRO A 102 17.48 -11.59 2.87
C PRO A 102 18.10 -11.03 1.58
N THR A 103 19.42 -11.07 1.50
CA THR A 103 20.18 -11.12 0.25
C THR A 103 19.94 -12.48 -0.38
N GLY A 104 18.78 -12.66 -1.02
CA GLY A 104 18.40 -13.94 -1.59
C GLY A 104 18.07 -15.02 -0.53
N ILE A 105 17.03 -15.79 -0.83
CA ILE A 105 16.74 -17.15 -0.34
C ILE A 105 17.30 -17.45 1.08
N SER A 106 16.63 -16.96 2.13
CA SER A 106 16.74 -17.58 3.46
C SER A 106 15.60 -17.12 4.39
N GLN A 107 14.80 -18.11 4.79
CA GLN A 107 14.15 -18.25 6.10
C GLN A 107 12.95 -17.34 6.45
N TYR A 108 11.76 -17.92 6.21
CA TYR A 108 10.80 -18.27 7.26
C TYR A 108 11.24 -17.93 8.69
N SER A 109 10.90 -16.74 9.19
CA SER A 109 10.49 -16.51 10.59
C SER A 109 10.41 -15.00 10.84
N SER A 110 9.20 -14.43 10.74
CA SER A 110 8.71 -13.38 11.63
C SER A 110 7.51 -12.69 10.97
N TYR A 111 6.33 -13.24 11.25
CA TYR A 111 5.01 -12.73 10.83
C TYR A 111 4.65 -11.33 11.38
N HIS A 112 5.60 -10.53 11.92
CA HIS A 112 5.27 -9.36 12.74
C HIS A 112 6.26 -8.17 12.70
N ARG A 113 7.18 -8.07 11.73
CA ARG A 113 8.10 -6.91 11.68
C ARG A 113 7.63 -5.90 10.63
N PRO A 114 7.26 -4.66 11.01
CA PRO A 114 6.89 -3.63 10.04
C PRO A 114 8.11 -3.23 9.19
N LYS A 115 7.86 -2.59 8.04
CA LYS A 115 8.84 -2.32 6.98
C LYS A 115 9.77 -1.12 7.26
N LEU A 116 11.07 -1.31 7.08
CA LEU A 116 12.14 -0.33 7.33
C LEU A 116 12.13 0.80 6.29
N LEU A 117 11.92 2.06 6.73
CA LEU A 117 12.11 3.27 5.92
C LEU A 117 13.25 4.11 6.51
N ILE A 118 14.15 4.59 5.64
CA ILE A 118 15.37 5.32 6.02
C ILE A 118 15.39 6.67 5.27
N SER A 119 15.83 7.73 5.96
CA SER A 119 16.05 9.07 5.41
C SER A 119 14.80 9.90 5.12
N VAL A 120 14.74 11.06 5.75
CA VAL A 120 13.81 12.17 5.46
C VAL A 120 14.36 12.96 4.26
N LEU A 121 13.91 12.69 3.03
CA LEU A 121 14.06 13.63 1.91
C LEU A 121 13.14 14.83 2.17
N GLY A 122 13.75 15.76 2.89
CA GLY A 122 13.15 16.90 3.60
C GLY A 122 14.22 17.56 4.45
N ILE A 123 15.33 16.88 4.70
CA ILE A 123 16.64 17.50 4.85
C ILE A 123 17.42 17.15 3.58
N LEU A 124 17.51 18.13 2.68
CA LEU A 124 18.55 18.16 1.65
C LEU A 124 19.90 17.81 2.32
N HIS A 125 20.78 17.06 1.66
CA HIS A 125 22.11 16.74 2.20
C HIS A 125 22.70 17.89 3.02
N VAL A 126 23.36 17.60 4.15
CA VAL A 126 23.99 18.61 5.01
C VAL A 126 24.70 19.65 4.14
N GLY A 127 24.16 20.88 4.10
CA GLY A 127 24.69 21.99 3.29
C GLY A 127 24.00 22.31 1.96
N VAL A 128 22.87 21.67 1.60
CA VAL A 128 22.09 22.02 0.41
C VAL A 128 20.75 22.61 0.83
N GLU A 129 20.36 23.76 0.29
CA GLU A 129 19.03 24.38 0.49
C GLU A 129 18.20 24.20 -0.77
N GLY A 130 16.92 23.86 -0.62
CA GLY A 130 15.96 23.71 -1.71
C GLY A 130 14.89 24.78 -1.57
N LEU A 131 14.66 25.51 -2.66
CA LEU A 131 13.67 26.60 -2.71
C LEU A 131 12.39 26.07 -3.35
N ILE A 132 11.25 26.28 -2.68
CA ILE A 132 9.95 26.11 -3.32
C ILE A 132 9.64 27.43 -4.04
N LEU A 133 9.42 27.35 -5.35
CA LEU A 133 9.08 28.50 -6.18
C LEU A 133 7.58 28.51 -6.47
N ARG A 134 6.98 29.69 -6.53
CA ARG A 134 5.68 29.92 -7.16
C ARG A 134 5.80 29.71 -8.69
N PRO A 135 4.67 29.54 -9.41
CA PRO A 135 4.67 29.46 -10.88
C PRO A 135 5.34 30.65 -11.58
N ASP A 136 5.40 31.81 -10.93
CA ASP A 136 6.07 33.03 -11.41
C ASP A 136 7.58 33.08 -11.09
N GLY A 137 8.13 32.02 -10.48
CA GLY A 137 9.56 31.91 -10.13
C GLY A 137 9.95 32.58 -8.82
N THR A 138 9.02 33.18 -8.07
CA THR A 138 9.32 33.79 -6.76
C THR A 138 9.39 32.75 -5.64
N HIS A 139 10.19 32.99 -4.60
CA HIS A 139 10.31 32.07 -3.46
C HIS A 139 9.02 32.04 -2.63
N CYS A 140 8.56 30.84 -2.27
CA CYS A 140 7.60 30.67 -1.19
C CYS A 140 8.30 31.00 0.14
N LEU A 141 7.73 31.94 0.90
CA LEU A 141 8.22 32.36 2.20
C LEU A 141 7.88 31.30 3.27
N PRO A 142 8.67 31.21 4.36
CA PRO A 142 8.30 30.41 5.52
C PRO A 142 6.89 30.80 6.02
N GLY A 143 5.94 29.86 5.95
CA GLY A 143 4.53 30.08 6.30
C GLY A 143 3.56 30.18 5.11
N GLU A 144 4.05 30.15 3.87
CA GLU A 144 3.22 30.11 2.66
C GLU A 144 2.89 28.73 2.06
N PRO A 145 3.52 27.58 2.40
CA PRO A 145 3.03 26.31 1.89
C PRO A 145 1.65 26.03 2.48
N GLY A 146 0.67 25.84 1.60
CA GLY A 146 -0.73 25.72 1.99
C GLY A 146 -1.62 25.36 0.80
N TYR A 147 -2.84 24.96 1.09
CA TYR A 147 -3.82 24.65 0.07
C TYR A 147 -4.36 25.94 -0.55
N TRP A 148 -4.52 25.94 -1.87
CA TRP A 148 -5.02 27.08 -2.61
C TRP A 148 -6.41 27.50 -2.12
N ARG A 149 -6.51 28.72 -1.56
CA ARG A 149 -7.76 29.32 -1.04
C ARG A 149 -8.46 28.49 0.05
N ASP A 150 -7.73 27.63 0.76
CA ASP A 150 -8.27 26.88 1.89
C ASP A 150 -7.42 27.09 3.16
N PRO A 151 -7.63 28.22 3.87
CA PRO A 151 -6.86 28.54 5.07
C PRO A 151 -7.13 27.55 6.22
N LYS A 152 -8.32 26.93 6.25
CA LYS A 152 -8.68 25.97 7.28
C LYS A 152 -7.90 24.67 7.10
N ALA A 153 -7.92 24.07 5.90
CA ALA A 153 -7.14 22.88 5.62
C ALA A 153 -5.63 23.16 5.78
N THR A 154 -5.17 24.35 5.41
CA THR A 154 -3.78 24.77 5.58
C THR A 154 -3.38 24.74 7.06
N ALA A 155 -4.17 25.37 7.94
CA ALA A 155 -3.88 25.40 9.37
C ALA A 155 -4.01 24.02 10.05
N GLU A 156 -4.87 23.13 9.53
CA GLU A 156 -5.00 21.76 10.04
C GLU A 156 -3.83 20.85 9.63
N THR A 157 -3.22 21.10 8.46
CA THR A 157 -2.13 20.29 7.90
C THR A 157 -0.74 20.84 8.25
N PHE A 158 -0.52 22.15 8.17
CA PHE A 158 0.74 22.81 8.47
C PHE A 158 0.65 23.47 9.86
N LEU A 159 1.32 22.85 10.83
CA LEU A 159 1.29 23.25 12.24
C LEU A 159 2.31 24.35 12.55
N PRO A 160 2.14 25.10 13.64
CA PRO A 160 3.13 26.07 14.11
C PRO A 160 4.54 25.46 14.23
N GLY A 161 5.56 26.23 13.82
CA GLY A 161 6.96 25.77 13.83
C GLY A 161 7.38 24.98 12.59
N GLY A 162 6.58 24.97 11.52
CA GLY A 162 6.94 24.33 10.24
C GLY A 162 6.69 22.81 10.20
N TRP A 163 5.94 22.28 11.16
CA TRP A 163 5.64 20.85 11.23
C TRP A 163 4.48 20.47 10.31
N LEU A 164 4.62 19.37 9.57
CA LEU A 164 3.55 18.81 8.75
C LEU A 164 2.80 17.71 9.52
N ARG A 165 1.48 17.83 9.64
CA ARG A 165 0.60 16.77 10.14
C ARG A 165 0.27 15.82 8.99
N THR A 166 1.01 14.71 8.90
CA THR A 166 0.85 13.70 7.84
C THR A 166 -0.49 12.98 7.88
N GLY A 167 -1.06 12.82 9.08
CA GLY A 167 -2.21 11.95 9.30
C GLY A 167 -1.88 10.46 9.14
N ASP A 168 -0.60 10.10 9.15
CA ASP A 168 -0.10 8.72 9.06
C ASP A 168 0.61 8.32 10.37
N ILE A 169 0.45 7.07 10.76
CA ILE A 169 0.99 6.48 11.98
C ILE A 169 2.27 5.73 11.61
N PHE A 170 3.34 6.03 12.33
CA PHE A 170 4.62 5.34 12.24
C PHE A 170 5.02 4.80 13.61
N SER A 171 5.75 3.69 13.64
CA SER A 171 6.62 3.37 14.78
C SER A 171 8.06 3.72 14.41
N ALA A 172 8.87 4.09 15.41
CA ALA A 172 10.30 4.29 15.23
C ALA A 172 11.07 3.34 16.16
N ASP A 173 12.20 2.81 15.70
CA ASP A 173 13.13 2.07 16.57
C ASP A 173 14.24 2.97 17.14
N THR A 174 15.05 2.42 18.04
CA THR A 174 16.15 3.14 18.70
C THR A 174 17.27 3.57 17.75
N ARG A 175 17.27 3.09 16.50
CA ARG A 175 18.24 3.44 15.47
C ARG A 175 17.71 4.55 14.54
N GLY A 176 16.50 5.05 14.80
CA GLY A 176 15.88 6.11 14.01
C GLY A 176 15.19 5.62 12.75
N PHE A 177 14.93 4.32 12.64
CA PHE A 177 14.20 3.76 11.51
C PHE A 177 12.70 3.92 11.68
N PHE A 178 12.05 4.44 10.65
CA PHE A 178 10.60 4.63 10.63
C PHE A 178 9.93 3.44 9.96
N TYR A 179 8.77 3.10 10.50
CA TYR A 179 7.99 1.95 10.09
C TYR A 179 6.56 2.41 9.88
N PHE A 180 6.14 2.52 8.62
CA PHE A 180 4.76 2.87 8.30
C PHE A 180 3.82 1.82 8.88
N LYS A 181 2.82 2.28 9.62
CA LYS A 181 1.75 1.43 10.13
C LYS A 181 0.51 1.63 9.29
N GLU A 182 -0.03 2.84 9.28
CA GLU A 182 -1.30 3.12 8.64
C GLU A 182 -1.62 4.61 8.47
N ARG A 183 -2.61 4.92 7.63
CA ARG A 183 -3.32 6.20 7.62
C ARG A 183 -4.27 6.28 8.82
N SER A 184 -4.11 7.29 9.69
CA SER A 184 -4.96 7.48 10.88
C SER A 184 -6.48 7.51 10.60
N LYS A 185 -6.89 7.91 9.39
CA LYS A 185 -8.30 7.94 8.97
C LYS A 185 -8.83 6.60 8.43
N ASP A 186 -7.96 5.67 8.08
CA ASP A 186 -8.33 4.36 7.50
C ASP A 186 -8.37 3.23 8.54
N THR A 187 -7.84 3.47 9.75
CA THR A 187 -7.83 2.51 10.86
C THR A 187 -9.26 2.13 11.31
N LEU A 188 -9.50 0.84 11.48
CA LEU A 188 -10.76 0.33 12.00
C LEU A 188 -10.76 0.44 13.52
N LYS A 189 -11.81 1.06 14.06
CA LYS A 189 -12.10 1.02 15.50
C LYS A 189 -13.01 -0.17 15.78
N ILE A 190 -12.45 -1.22 16.38
CA ILE A 190 -13.14 -2.49 16.64
C ILE A 190 -13.01 -2.81 18.13
N SER A 191 -14.13 -2.90 18.84
CA SER A 191 -14.14 -3.19 20.28
C SER A 191 -13.18 -2.30 21.11
N GLY A 192 -13.02 -1.03 20.75
CA GLY A 192 -12.11 -0.07 21.41
C GLY A 192 -10.63 -0.17 20.99
N LEU A 193 -10.27 -1.13 20.13
CA LEU A 193 -8.93 -1.30 19.58
C LEU A 193 -8.82 -0.69 18.18
N GLN A 194 -7.62 -0.23 17.84
CA GLN A 194 -7.25 0.22 16.51
C GLN A 194 -6.69 -0.96 15.71
N VAL A 195 -7.32 -1.27 14.58
CA VAL A 195 -6.93 -2.38 13.70
C VAL A 195 -6.69 -1.86 12.30
N ALA A 196 -5.56 -2.23 11.73
CA ALA A 196 -5.19 -1.84 10.39
C ALA A 196 -5.81 -2.77 9.34
N PRO A 197 -6.61 -2.28 8.37
CA PRO A 197 -7.02 -3.10 7.24
C PRO A 197 -5.86 -3.78 6.51
N THR A 198 -4.72 -3.11 6.38
CA THR A 198 -3.55 -3.65 5.69
C THR A 198 -3.00 -4.90 6.36
N GLU A 199 -3.11 -5.02 7.68
CA GLU A 199 -2.70 -6.22 8.42
C GLU A 199 -3.56 -7.43 8.03
N ILE A 200 -4.86 -7.22 7.86
CA ILE A 200 -5.80 -8.27 7.45
C ILE A 200 -5.58 -8.61 5.96
N GLU A 201 -5.36 -7.59 5.11
CA GLU A 201 -5.03 -7.76 3.69
C GLU A 201 -3.75 -8.59 3.50
N ASP A 202 -2.68 -8.25 4.22
CA ASP A 202 -1.41 -8.98 4.19
C ASP A 202 -1.59 -10.42 4.69
N ALA A 203 -2.41 -10.65 5.72
CA ALA A 203 -2.73 -11.99 6.18
C ALA A 203 -3.48 -12.81 5.13
N ILE A 204 -4.44 -12.21 4.41
CA ILE A 204 -5.15 -12.87 3.29
C ILE A 204 -4.17 -13.22 2.16
N PHE A 205 -3.29 -12.30 1.78
CA PHE A 205 -2.27 -12.54 0.75
C PHE A 205 -1.23 -13.59 1.15
N ALA A 206 -0.96 -13.77 2.45
CA ALA A 206 -0.04 -14.78 2.95
C ALA A 206 -0.59 -16.21 2.85
N GLU A 207 -1.87 -16.40 2.49
CA GLU A 207 -2.45 -17.72 2.27
C GLU A 207 -1.71 -18.44 1.10
N PRO A 208 -1.14 -19.64 1.34
CA PRO A 208 -0.17 -20.26 0.43
C PRO A 208 -0.78 -20.79 -0.87
N SER A 209 -2.09 -20.98 -0.95
CA SER A 209 -2.73 -21.58 -2.12
C SER A 209 -2.82 -20.62 -3.31
N GLY A 210 -2.51 -19.34 -3.13
CA GLY A 210 -2.44 -18.34 -4.21
C GLY A 210 -3.82 -18.10 -4.85
N LEU A 211 -4.88 -18.09 -4.04
CA LEU A 211 -6.28 -18.00 -4.48
C LEU A 211 -6.73 -16.57 -4.73
N VAL A 212 -5.97 -15.59 -4.22
CA VAL A 212 -6.32 -14.16 -4.22
C VAL A 212 -5.36 -13.41 -5.13
N GLU A 213 -5.93 -12.61 -6.03
CA GLU A 213 -5.21 -11.73 -6.96
C GLU A 213 -5.12 -10.30 -6.41
N ASP A 214 -6.17 -9.82 -5.76
CA ASP A 214 -6.21 -8.51 -5.11
C ASP A 214 -7.19 -8.53 -3.92
N VAL A 215 -6.96 -7.69 -2.91
CA VAL A 215 -7.85 -7.58 -1.75
C VAL A 215 -7.87 -6.17 -1.20
N ALA A 216 -9.05 -5.76 -0.73
CA ALA A 216 -9.23 -4.59 0.11
C ALA A 216 -10.05 -4.95 1.34
N VAL A 217 -9.64 -4.47 2.51
CA VAL A 217 -10.37 -4.61 3.76
C VAL A 217 -10.86 -3.23 4.19
N ALA A 218 -12.08 -3.17 4.70
CA ALA A 218 -12.62 -1.99 5.35
C ALA A 218 -13.63 -2.39 6.42
N GLY A 219 -13.90 -1.47 7.34
CA GLY A 219 -14.88 -1.67 8.40
C GLY A 219 -16.28 -1.33 7.92
N VAL A 220 -17.23 -2.24 8.13
CA VAL A 220 -18.64 -2.05 7.82
C VAL A 220 -19.49 -2.11 9.08
N LEU A 221 -20.62 -1.39 9.10
CA LEU A 221 -21.60 -1.52 10.18
C LEU A 221 -22.49 -2.75 9.90
N LEU A 222 -22.58 -3.64 10.88
CA LEU A 222 -23.49 -4.77 10.80
C LEU A 222 -24.88 -4.32 11.27
N PRO A 223 -25.98 -4.72 10.59
CA PRO A 223 -27.35 -4.33 10.96
C PRO A 223 -27.75 -4.67 12.40
N ASN A 224 -27.07 -5.63 13.03
CA ASN A 224 -27.34 -6.12 14.39
C ASN A 224 -26.13 -5.95 15.34
N SER A 225 -25.27 -4.96 15.11
CA SER A 225 -24.16 -4.70 16.01
C SER A 225 -24.66 -4.25 17.39
N ARG A 226 -24.16 -4.88 18.47
CA ARG A 226 -24.56 -4.57 19.88
C ARG A 226 -24.14 -3.16 20.30
N LEU A 227 -23.21 -2.55 19.57
CA LEU A 227 -22.71 -1.19 19.72
C LEU A 227 -22.99 -0.47 18.40
N SER A 228 -23.77 0.61 18.43
CA SER A 228 -24.29 1.31 17.24
C SER A 228 -23.21 1.74 16.23
N ASP A 229 -21.98 1.91 16.71
CA ASP A 229 -20.86 2.46 15.93
C ASP A 229 -19.72 1.46 15.72
N GLU A 230 -19.85 0.22 16.18
CA GLU A 230 -18.80 -0.79 16.05
C GLU A 230 -18.71 -1.32 14.61
N LYS A 231 -17.59 -0.99 13.95
CA LYS A 231 -17.28 -1.51 12.61
C LYS A 231 -16.74 -2.93 12.71
N SER A 232 -17.18 -3.78 11.80
CA SER A 232 -16.66 -5.14 11.61
C SER A 232 -15.80 -5.20 10.34
N PRO A 233 -14.63 -5.86 10.36
CA PRO A 233 -13.84 -6.06 9.15
C PRO A 233 -14.61 -6.84 8.09
N ARG A 234 -14.65 -6.31 6.87
CA ARG A 234 -15.12 -6.98 5.65
C ARG A 234 -14.00 -6.97 4.63
N ALA A 235 -13.85 -8.05 3.87
CA ALA A 235 -12.91 -8.12 2.75
C ALA A 235 -13.66 -8.13 1.41
N TRP A 236 -13.12 -7.40 0.45
CA TRP A 236 -13.44 -7.52 -0.97
C TRP A 236 -12.25 -8.16 -1.68
N ILE A 237 -12.49 -9.27 -2.38
CA ILE A 237 -11.44 -10.13 -2.92
C ILE A 237 -11.64 -10.29 -4.43
N VAL A 238 -10.57 -10.02 -5.18
CA VAL A 238 -10.44 -10.44 -6.58
C VAL A 238 -9.76 -11.81 -6.58
N LEU A 239 -10.45 -12.81 -7.11
CA LEU A 239 -9.92 -14.17 -7.18
C LEU A 239 -8.85 -14.28 -8.26
N SER A 240 -7.79 -15.05 -7.99
CA SER A 240 -6.86 -15.48 -9.04
C SER A 240 -7.54 -16.45 -10.01
N PRO A 241 -6.96 -16.73 -11.19
CA PRO A 241 -7.48 -17.78 -12.09
C PRO A 241 -7.63 -19.15 -11.40
N LYS A 242 -6.75 -19.46 -10.43
CA LYS A 242 -6.85 -20.67 -9.61
C LYS A 242 -8.02 -20.58 -8.63
N GLY A 243 -8.19 -19.44 -7.96
CA GLY A 243 -9.34 -19.17 -7.09
C GLY A 243 -10.68 -19.30 -7.82
N ARG A 244 -10.79 -18.70 -9.02
CA ARG A 244 -12.00 -18.80 -9.86
C ARG A 244 -12.37 -20.25 -10.20
N ARG A 245 -11.39 -21.11 -10.46
CA ARG A 245 -11.63 -22.55 -10.75
C ARG A 245 -12.13 -23.35 -9.55
N LEU A 246 -11.71 -23.00 -8.34
CA LEU A 246 -12.16 -23.69 -7.12
C LEU A 246 -13.54 -23.24 -6.64
N GLY A 247 -13.99 -22.05 -7.06
CA GLY A 247 -15.29 -21.49 -6.71
C GLY A 247 -15.27 -20.70 -5.40
N GLY A 248 -16.10 -19.65 -5.34
CA GLY A 248 -16.11 -18.67 -4.24
C GLY A 248 -16.36 -19.27 -2.86
N GLU A 249 -17.28 -20.23 -2.74
CA GLU A 249 -17.60 -20.87 -1.44
C GLU A 249 -16.41 -21.62 -0.85
N HIS A 250 -15.64 -22.32 -1.68
CA HIS A 250 -14.45 -23.04 -1.24
C HIS A 250 -13.37 -22.05 -0.80
N VAL A 251 -13.09 -21.03 -1.62
CA VAL A 251 -12.10 -20.00 -1.31
C VAL A 251 -12.47 -19.25 -0.02
N GLN A 252 -13.75 -18.91 0.17
CA GLN A 252 -14.22 -18.25 1.38
C GLN A 252 -13.90 -19.07 2.64
N LYS A 253 -14.17 -20.37 2.63
CA LYS A 253 -13.86 -21.27 3.76
C LYS A 253 -12.36 -21.33 4.05
N VAL A 254 -11.54 -21.40 3.00
CA VAL A 254 -10.06 -21.41 3.13
C VAL A 254 -9.57 -20.13 3.78
N ILE A 255 -9.99 -18.96 3.28
CA ILE A 255 -9.59 -17.66 3.81
C ILE A 255 -10.09 -17.45 5.24
N ASP A 256 -11.34 -17.80 5.55
CA ASP A 256 -11.89 -17.65 6.90
C ASP A 256 -11.12 -18.50 7.93
N ASN A 257 -10.80 -19.75 7.59
CA ASN A 257 -10.02 -20.62 8.48
C ASN A 257 -8.60 -20.07 8.67
N TRP A 258 -7.94 -19.69 7.58
CA TRP A 258 -6.59 -19.10 7.61
C TRP A 258 -6.50 -17.86 8.52
N ILE A 259 -7.47 -16.96 8.41
CA ILE A 259 -7.53 -15.74 9.23
C ILE A 259 -7.80 -16.07 10.70
N ARG A 260 -8.68 -17.05 10.98
CA ARG A 260 -9.02 -17.44 12.36
C ARG A 260 -7.85 -18.08 13.10
N GLU A 261 -7.00 -18.81 12.39
CA GLU A 261 -5.81 -19.44 12.95
C GLU A 261 -4.67 -18.46 13.25
N ARG A 262 -4.61 -17.33 12.53
CA ARG A 262 -3.46 -16.39 12.59
C ARG A 262 -3.75 -15.07 13.26
N LEU A 263 -4.98 -14.57 13.17
CA LEU A 263 -5.34 -13.27 13.71
C LEU A 263 -6.22 -13.40 14.95
N SER A 264 -6.07 -12.47 15.88
CA SER A 264 -6.94 -12.37 17.05
C SER A 264 -8.41 -12.17 16.66
N LYS A 265 -9.33 -12.67 17.50
CA LYS A 265 -10.79 -12.72 17.25
C LYS A 265 -11.45 -11.40 16.82
N TYR A 266 -10.89 -10.26 17.23
CA TYR A 266 -11.41 -8.93 16.88
C TYR A 266 -10.99 -8.48 15.47
N LYS A 267 -10.00 -9.13 14.83
CA LYS A 267 -9.57 -8.87 13.44
C LYS A 267 -10.25 -9.79 12.42
N TRP A 268 -11.12 -10.70 12.86
CA TRP A 268 -11.83 -11.63 11.97
C TRP A 268 -12.81 -10.89 11.06
N LEU A 269 -13.03 -11.44 9.86
CA LEU A 269 -13.89 -10.90 8.81
C LEU A 269 -15.39 -11.06 9.12
N ARG A 270 -15.85 -10.51 10.25
CA ARG A 270 -17.27 -10.60 10.68
C ARG A 270 -18.22 -9.86 9.74
N GLY A 271 -17.71 -8.88 9.01
CA GLY A 271 -18.40 -8.22 7.90
C GLY A 271 -18.52 -9.07 6.65
N GLY A 272 -17.95 -10.28 6.63
CA GLY A 272 -17.98 -11.23 5.52
C GLY A 272 -16.91 -10.98 4.47
N ILE A 273 -16.95 -11.82 3.43
CA ILE A 273 -16.13 -11.74 2.22
C ILE A 273 -17.06 -11.49 1.03
N GLN A 274 -16.67 -10.59 0.15
CA GLN A 274 -17.32 -10.37 -1.14
C GLN A 274 -16.33 -10.57 -2.27
N PHE A 275 -16.66 -11.41 -3.23
CA PHE A 275 -15.88 -11.54 -4.44
C PHE A 275 -16.28 -10.44 -5.43
N VAL A 276 -15.29 -9.74 -5.98
CA VAL A 276 -15.47 -8.65 -6.94
C VAL A 276 -14.54 -8.84 -8.13
N ASP A 277 -14.90 -8.26 -9.26
CA ASP A 277 -14.07 -8.34 -10.47
C ASP A 277 -12.82 -7.46 -10.35
N GLN A 278 -12.92 -6.33 -9.64
CA GLN A 278 -11.81 -5.40 -9.43
C GLN A 278 -11.95 -4.60 -8.13
N ILE A 279 -10.82 -4.22 -7.54
CA ILE A 279 -10.77 -3.28 -6.41
C ILE A 279 -10.73 -1.84 -6.95
N PRO A 280 -11.62 -0.93 -6.52
CA PRO A 280 -11.61 0.46 -6.98
C PRO A 280 -10.35 1.17 -6.47
N LYS A 281 -9.58 1.73 -7.39
CA LYS A 281 -8.33 2.46 -7.13
C LYS A 281 -8.36 3.82 -7.81
N SER A 282 -7.76 4.82 -7.16
CA SER A 282 -7.49 6.13 -7.77
C SER A 282 -6.48 6.01 -8.92
N PRO A 283 -6.31 7.06 -9.76
CA PRO A 283 -5.28 7.07 -10.80
C PRO A 283 -3.85 6.81 -10.29
N THR A 284 -3.56 7.12 -9.02
CA THR A 284 -2.27 6.86 -8.36
C THR A 284 -2.17 5.48 -7.72
N GLY A 285 -3.17 4.61 -7.90
CA GLY A 285 -3.20 3.24 -7.39
C GLY A 285 -3.71 3.10 -5.95
N LYS A 286 -4.05 4.21 -5.26
CA LYS A 286 -4.62 4.17 -3.90
C LYS A 286 -6.00 3.50 -3.90
N VAL A 287 -6.20 2.50 -3.05
CA VAL A 287 -7.49 1.83 -2.83
C VAL A 287 -8.53 2.82 -2.30
N LEU A 288 -9.70 2.86 -2.94
CA LEU A 288 -10.83 3.71 -2.58
C LEU A 288 -11.79 2.95 -1.65
N ARG A 289 -11.36 2.70 -0.41
CA ARG A 289 -12.15 1.94 0.59
C ARG A 289 -13.54 2.52 0.84
N ARG A 290 -13.69 3.85 0.73
CA ARG A 290 -14.97 4.54 0.88
C ARG A 290 -15.99 4.09 -0.16
N THR A 291 -15.59 3.93 -1.42
CA THR A 291 -16.47 3.44 -2.49
C THR A 291 -17.02 2.05 -2.17
N LEU A 292 -16.16 1.14 -1.70
CA LEU A 292 -16.57 -0.21 -1.27
C LEU A 292 -17.53 -0.19 -0.08
N GLN A 293 -17.31 0.72 0.88
CA GLN A 293 -18.20 0.90 2.03
C GLN A 293 -19.57 1.46 1.60
N ASP A 294 -19.59 2.46 0.71
CA ASP A 294 -20.81 3.07 0.21
C ASP A 294 -21.65 2.04 -0.59
N GLU A 295 -21.00 1.21 -1.42
CA GLU A 295 -21.65 0.09 -2.12
C GLU A 295 -22.24 -0.95 -1.16
N TYR A 296 -21.50 -1.31 -0.10
CA TYR A 296 -22.02 -2.21 0.93
C TYR A 296 -23.26 -1.64 1.62
N VAL A 297 -23.21 -0.36 2.01
CA VAL A 297 -24.36 0.31 2.63
C VAL A 297 -25.55 0.30 1.69
N ALA A 298 -25.37 0.65 0.42
CA ALA A 298 -26.45 0.64 -0.57
C ALA A 298 -27.12 -0.74 -0.67
N GLN A 299 -26.33 -1.82 -0.77
CA GLN A 299 -26.83 -3.20 -0.88
C GLN A 299 -27.63 -3.65 0.37
N HIS A 300 -27.21 -3.22 1.55
CA HIS A 300 -27.80 -3.65 2.83
C HIS A 300 -28.91 -2.71 3.32
N SER A 301 -29.03 -1.50 2.76
CA SER A 301 -30.14 -0.57 3.01
C SER A 301 -31.41 -0.96 2.26
N THR A 302 -31.28 -1.51 1.04
CA THR A 302 -32.44 -1.98 0.25
C THR A 302 -33.09 -3.26 0.79
N SER A 303 -32.37 -4.05 1.60
CA SER A 303 -32.92 -5.27 2.22
C SER A 303 -33.72 -4.99 3.50
N SER A 304 -33.60 -3.81 4.10
CA SER A 304 -34.35 -3.44 5.32
C SER A 304 -35.70 -2.78 5.05
N THR A 305 -36.03 -2.46 3.80
CA THR A 305 -37.32 -1.81 3.41
C THR A 305 -38.37 -2.81 2.90
N LYS A 306 -38.11 -4.12 2.95
CA LYS A 306 -39.10 -5.17 2.66
C LYS A 306 -39.48 -5.92 3.94
N LEU A 307 -40.09 -5.22 4.89
CA LEU A 307 -40.88 -5.78 5.98
C LEU A 307 -42.03 -4.82 6.30
#